data_AF-X1C2B0-F1
#
_entry.id   AF-X1C2B0-F1
#
_cell.length_a   1.000
_cell.length_b   1.000
_cell.length_c   1.000
_cell.angle_alpha   90.00
_cell.angle_beta   90.00
_cell.angle_gamma   90.00
#
_symmetry.space_group_name_H-M   'P 1'
#
loop_
_entity.id
_entity.type
_entity.pdbx_description
1 polymer ?
#
loop_
_entity_poly.entity_id
_entity_poly.type
_entity_poly.pdbx_seq_one_letter_code
_entity_poly.pdbx_strand_id
1 'polypeptide(L)'
;MEIYLIFFLFWFKNSIFDKKWTILKLEEILDLTGGSIDVFSDVLDTFLDYIDEFPLNVINCLEKIIKNQVGTNGYLLFETKYEPLLAGLLRSEDQEAKDKTRNLINFLGSRDLHYFRDLLN
;
A
#
# COMPACT_ATOMS: atom_id res chain seq x y z
N MET A 1 15.64 13.09 9.36
CA MET A 1 14.79 11.88 9.39
C MET A 1 14.43 11.45 7.98
N GLU A 2 14.01 12.39 7.12
CA GLU A 2 13.67 12.16 5.69
C GLU A 2 14.74 11.44 4.86
N ILE A 3 16.03 11.81 4.98
CA ILE A 3 17.12 11.19 4.20
C ILE A 3 17.22 9.68 4.41
N TYR A 4 17.05 9.19 5.66
CA TYR A 4 17.13 7.76 5.96
C TYR A 4 15.96 6.97 5.38
N LEU A 5 14.81 7.63 5.22
CA LEU A 5 13.61 7.02 4.65
C LEU A 5 13.78 6.75 3.15
N ILE A 6 14.36 7.71 2.43
CA ILE A 6 14.65 7.59 0.99
C ILE A 6 15.61 6.41 0.73
N PHE A 7 16.66 6.27 1.54
CA PHE A 7 17.59 5.14 1.43
C PHE A 7 16.92 3.79 1.73
N PHE A 8 16.01 3.75 2.70
CA PHE A 8 15.26 2.53 3.00
C PHE A 8 14.34 2.13 1.85
N LEU A 9 13.58 3.06 1.26
CA LEU A 9 12.68 2.76 0.15
C LEU A 9 13.43 2.30 -1.11
N PHE A 10 14.58 2.91 -1.39
CA PHE A 10 15.48 2.46 -2.45
C PHE A 10 16.01 1.03 -2.19
N TRP A 11 16.32 0.71 -0.93
CA TRP A 11 16.76 -0.63 -0.54
C TRP A 11 15.62 -1.65 -0.58
N PHE A 12 14.41 -1.29 -0.15
CA PHE A 12 13.23 -2.16 -0.17
C PHE A 12 12.97 -2.70 -1.59
N LYS A 13 13.08 -1.83 -2.59
CA LYS A 13 13.02 -2.20 -4.02
C LYS A 13 14.10 -3.19 -4.44
N ASN A 14 15.35 -2.95 -4.02
CA ASN A 14 16.52 -3.71 -4.46
C ASN A 14 16.94 -4.79 -3.44
N SER A 15 16.03 -5.19 -2.56
CA SER A 15 16.39 -6.01 -1.40
C SER A 15 16.93 -7.36 -1.87
N ILE A 16 18.19 -7.63 -1.53
CA ILE A 16 18.80 -8.97 -1.66
C ILE A 16 18.34 -9.91 -0.53
N PHE A 17 17.48 -9.42 0.36
CA PHE A 17 16.99 -10.13 1.52
C PHE A 17 15.62 -10.74 1.24
N ASP A 18 15.26 -11.70 2.08
CA ASP A 18 13.99 -12.41 2.01
C ASP A 18 12.78 -11.44 1.90
N LYS A 19 11.85 -11.76 0.98
CA LYS A 19 10.69 -10.91 0.68
C LYS A 19 9.81 -10.69 1.92
N LYS A 20 9.60 -11.74 2.72
CA LYS A 20 8.79 -11.67 3.95
C LYS A 20 9.43 -10.75 4.98
N TRP A 21 10.74 -10.85 5.19
CA TRP A 21 11.45 -9.93 6.07
C TRP A 21 11.31 -8.47 5.59
N THR A 22 11.45 -8.27 4.28
CA THR A 22 11.41 -6.95 3.64
C THR A 22 10.06 -6.26 3.83
N ILE A 23 8.93 -6.96 3.59
CA ILE A 23 7.60 -6.38 3.78
C ILE A 23 7.25 -6.15 5.26
N LEU A 24 7.68 -7.04 6.16
CA LEU A 24 7.50 -6.84 7.60
C LEU A 24 8.25 -5.59 8.10
N LYS A 25 9.47 -5.35 7.60
CA LYS A 25 10.21 -4.13 7.96
C LYS A 25 9.58 -2.87 7.42
N LEU A 26 9.03 -2.89 6.21
CA LEU A 26 8.29 -1.75 5.71
C LEU A 26 7.06 -1.47 6.58
N GLU A 27 6.32 -2.51 6.98
CA GLU A 27 5.16 -2.37 7.85
C GLU A 27 5.51 -1.69 9.18
N GLU A 28 6.60 -2.12 9.82
CA GLU A 28 7.11 -1.48 11.05
C GLU A 28 7.47 0.00 10.83
N ILE A 29 8.12 0.33 9.71
CA ILE A 29 8.51 1.72 9.41
C ILE A 29 7.28 2.59 9.16
N LEU A 30 6.26 2.05 8.50
CA LEU A 30 4.98 2.73 8.30
C LEU A 30 4.28 2.99 9.63
N ASP A 31 4.39 2.09 10.61
CA ASP A 31 3.87 2.31 11.96
C ASP A 31 4.61 3.44 12.68
N LEU A 32 5.94 3.47 12.57
CA LEU A 32 6.77 4.52 13.19
C LEU A 32 6.54 5.91 12.56
N THR A 33 6.21 5.96 11.27
CA THR A 33 6.01 7.20 10.52
C THR A 33 4.55 7.62 10.40
N GLY A 34 3.61 6.81 10.87
CA GLY A 34 2.17 7.03 10.66
C GLY A 34 1.80 7.06 9.17
N GLY A 35 2.49 6.26 8.35
CA GLY A 35 2.30 6.20 6.90
C GLY A 35 2.87 7.38 6.10
N SER A 36 3.55 8.32 6.76
CA SER A 36 4.15 9.50 6.13
C SER A 36 5.48 9.13 5.45
N ILE A 37 5.38 8.60 4.23
CA ILE A 37 6.55 8.26 3.41
C ILE A 37 6.45 8.91 2.02
N ASP A 38 7.59 9.24 1.42
CA ASP A 38 7.65 9.59 0.01
C ASP A 38 7.46 8.32 -0.82
N VAL A 39 6.20 8.00 -1.16
CA VAL A 39 5.89 6.82 -1.96
C VAL A 39 6.35 7.06 -3.39
N PHE A 40 7.46 6.43 -3.74
CA PHE A 40 7.89 6.36 -5.13
C PHE A 40 7.08 5.32 -5.88
N SER A 41 6.85 5.54 -7.18
CA SER A 41 6.14 4.62 -8.08
C SER A 41 6.71 3.19 -8.02
N ASP A 42 8.01 3.05 -7.75
CA ASP A 42 8.70 1.77 -7.56
C ASP A 42 8.23 0.96 -6.33
N VAL A 43 7.79 1.63 -5.25
CA VAL A 43 7.29 0.93 -4.05
C VAL A 43 5.96 0.24 -4.37
N LEU A 44 5.12 0.91 -5.15
CA LEU A 44 3.84 0.35 -5.61
C LEU A 44 4.07 -0.81 -6.61
N ASP A 45 5.12 -0.77 -7.42
CA ASP A 45 5.50 -1.91 -8.26
C ASP A 45 5.92 -3.11 -7.43
N THR A 46 6.76 -2.91 -6.41
CA THR A 46 7.13 -4.00 -5.50
C THR A 46 5.92 -4.59 -4.79
N PHE A 47 4.91 -3.79 -4.46
CA PHE A 47 3.67 -4.31 -3.90
C PHE A 47 2.91 -5.22 -4.88
N LEU A 48 2.86 -4.88 -6.17
CA LEU A 48 2.25 -5.76 -7.17
C LEU A 48 2.93 -7.12 -7.20
N ASP A 49 4.26 -7.17 -7.09
CA ASP A 49 5.05 -8.40 -7.04
C ASP A 49 4.87 -9.21 -5.74
N TYR A 50 4.33 -8.59 -4.69
CA TYR A 50 4.22 -9.18 -3.34
C TYR A 50 2.79 -9.60 -3.01
N ILE A 51 1.77 -9.16 -3.77
CA ILE A 51 0.35 -9.45 -3.48
C ILE A 51 0.08 -10.96 -3.45
N ASP A 52 0.68 -11.72 -4.35
CA ASP A 52 0.41 -13.16 -4.45
C ASP A 52 1.00 -13.95 -3.27
N GLU A 53 2.12 -13.50 -2.71
CA GLU A 53 2.83 -14.17 -1.62
C GLU A 53 2.45 -13.63 -0.22
N PHE A 54 2.22 -12.32 -0.11
CA PHE A 54 2.03 -11.59 1.15
C PHE A 54 0.86 -10.59 1.10
N PRO A 55 -0.35 -11.01 0.70
CA PRO A 55 -1.48 -10.11 0.46
C PRO A 55 -1.85 -9.29 1.71
N LEU A 56 -1.84 -9.93 2.89
CA LEU A 56 -2.18 -9.29 4.15
C LEU A 56 -1.18 -8.18 4.53
N ASN A 57 0.12 -8.42 4.38
CA ASN A 57 1.13 -7.41 4.68
C ASN A 57 1.07 -6.24 3.68
N VAL A 58 0.81 -6.53 2.41
CA VAL A 58 0.63 -5.49 1.39
C VAL A 58 -0.55 -4.59 1.72
N ILE A 59 -1.73 -5.13 2.03
CA ILE A 59 -2.89 -4.29 2.37
C ILE A 59 -2.66 -3.48 3.66
N ASN A 60 -2.00 -4.05 4.67
CA ASN A 60 -1.66 -3.31 5.89
C ASN A 60 -0.76 -2.11 5.61
N CYS A 61 0.25 -2.29 4.75
CA CYS A 61 1.12 -1.20 4.33
C CYS A 61 0.35 -0.14 3.51
N LEU A 62 -0.42 -0.60 2.53
CA LEU A 62 -1.17 0.26 1.62
C LEU A 62 -2.21 1.11 2.36
N GLU A 63 -2.90 0.52 3.34
CA GLU A 63 -3.89 1.22 4.17
C GLU A 63 -3.25 2.40 4.93
N LYS A 64 -2.06 2.20 5.52
CA LYS A 64 -1.34 3.25 6.26
C LYS A 64 -0.95 4.40 5.33
N ILE A 65 -0.38 4.06 4.17
CA ILE A 65 0.02 5.02 3.14
C ILE A 65 -1.18 5.83 2.65
N ILE A 66 -2.24 5.15 2.22
CA ILE A 66 -3.42 5.80 1.62
C ILE A 66 -4.10 6.70 2.64
N LYS A 67 -4.31 6.24 3.89
CA LYS A 67 -4.94 7.05 4.93
C LYS A 67 -4.13 8.31 5.25
N ASN A 68 -2.80 8.21 5.26
CA ASN A 68 -1.93 9.36 5.43
C ASN A 68 -2.10 10.35 4.26
N GLN A 69 -2.03 9.88 3.01
CA GLN A 69 -2.15 10.71 1.81
C GLN A 69 -3.50 11.42 1.72
N VAL A 70 -4.61 10.73 2.03
CA VAL A 70 -5.94 11.35 2.11
C VAL A 70 -5.96 12.50 3.12
N GLY A 71 -5.23 12.38 4.23
CA GLY A 71 -5.15 13.40 5.28
C GLY A 71 -4.27 14.61 4.94
N THR A 72 -3.35 14.50 3.98
CA THR A 72 -2.30 15.49 3.69
C THR A 72 -2.42 16.17 2.33
N ASN A 73 -3.59 16.12 1.69
CA ASN A 73 -3.89 16.62 0.33
C ASN A 73 -3.34 15.80 -0.85
N GLY A 74 -2.99 14.52 -0.63
CA GLY A 74 -3.32 13.41 -1.53
C GLY A 74 -2.85 13.40 -2.99
N TYR A 75 -1.91 14.25 -3.42
CA TYR A 75 -1.46 14.30 -4.83
C TYR A 75 -1.02 12.94 -5.40
N LEU A 76 -0.52 12.04 -4.55
CA LEU A 76 -0.08 10.71 -4.96
C LEU A 76 -1.23 9.72 -5.18
N LEU A 77 -2.45 9.97 -4.67
CA LEU A 77 -3.61 9.09 -4.89
C LEU A 77 -4.15 9.11 -6.32
N PHE A 78 -3.65 10.03 -7.16
CA PHE A 78 -3.90 10.03 -8.60
C PHE A 78 -2.95 9.10 -9.36
N GLU A 79 -2.00 8.46 -8.68
CA GLU A 79 -1.14 7.44 -9.30
C GLU A 79 -1.99 6.24 -9.75
N THR A 80 -1.87 5.89 -11.03
CA THR A 80 -2.67 4.85 -11.68
C THR A 80 -2.42 3.43 -11.15
N LYS A 81 -1.46 3.27 -10.23
CA LYS A 81 -1.06 1.97 -9.66
C LYS A 81 -1.88 1.52 -8.45
N TYR A 82 -2.63 2.43 -7.81
CA TYR A 82 -3.47 2.03 -6.67
C TYR A 82 -4.65 1.14 -7.08
N GLU A 83 -5.26 1.41 -8.22
CA GLU A 83 -6.37 0.61 -8.74
C GLU A 83 -5.98 -0.87 -8.98
N PRO A 84 -4.91 -1.19 -9.74
CA PRO A 84 -4.50 -2.58 -9.95
C PRO A 84 -4.06 -3.27 -8.65
N LEU A 85 -3.48 -2.55 -7.69
CA LEU A 85 -3.14 -3.09 -6.36
C LEU A 85 -4.39 -3.52 -5.59
N LEU A 86 -5.38 -2.63 -5.47
CA LEU A 86 -6.63 -2.93 -4.78
C LEU A 86 -7.41 -4.05 -5.48
N ALA A 87 -7.44 -4.06 -6.82
CA ALA A 87 -8.04 -5.13 -7.59
C ALA A 87 -7.32 -6.47 -7.40
N GLY A 88 -5.98 -6.48 -7.32
CA GLY A 88 -5.18 -7.67 -7.02
C GLY A 88 -5.48 -8.24 -5.63
N LEU A 89 -5.53 -7.38 -4.62
CA LEU A 89 -5.83 -7.77 -3.24
C LEU A 89 -7.25 -8.34 -3.08
N LEU A 90 -8.24 -7.80 -3.81
CA LEU A 90 -9.60 -8.38 -3.83
C LEU A 90 -9.66 -9.78 -4.44
N ARG A 91 -8.72 -10.13 -5.33
CA ARG A 91 -8.61 -11.45 -5.97
C ARG A 91 -7.77 -12.46 -5.18
N SER A 92 -7.08 -12.03 -4.12
CA SER A 92 -6.26 -12.90 -3.26
C SER A 92 -7.01 -14.15 -2.78
N GLU A 93 -6.36 -15.19 -2.27
CA GLU A 93 -7.06 -16.26 -1.54
C GLU A 93 -7.21 -15.94 -0.05
N ASP A 94 -6.46 -14.94 0.45
CA ASP A 94 -6.51 -14.50 1.84
C ASP A 94 -7.78 -13.69 2.14
N GLN A 95 -8.67 -14.27 2.95
CA GLN A 95 -9.95 -13.66 3.28
C GLN A 95 -9.79 -12.40 4.14
N GLU A 96 -8.81 -12.37 5.05
CA GLU A 96 -8.55 -11.19 5.88
C GLU A 96 -8.06 -10.03 5.00
N ALA A 97 -7.16 -10.32 4.06
CA ALA A 97 -6.68 -9.33 3.11
C ALA A 97 -7.82 -8.76 2.24
N LYS A 98 -8.73 -9.62 1.74
CA LYS A 98 -9.92 -9.16 1.00
C LYS A 98 -10.78 -8.23 1.82
N ASP A 99 -11.08 -8.59 3.06
CA ASP A 99 -12.00 -7.83 3.90
C ASP A 99 -11.40 -6.47 4.28
N LYS A 100 -10.09 -6.43 4.59
CA LYS A 100 -9.34 -5.16 4.74
C LYS A 100 -9.38 -4.31 3.48
N THR A 101 -9.22 -4.93 2.31
CA THR A 101 -9.26 -4.23 1.02
C THR A 101 -10.64 -3.62 0.76
N ARG A 102 -11.73 -4.36 1.00
CA ARG A 102 -13.10 -3.82 0.91
C ARG A 102 -13.30 -2.64 1.85
N ASN A 103 -12.82 -2.74 3.09
CA ASN A 103 -12.91 -1.66 4.06
C ASN A 103 -12.15 -0.40 3.60
N LEU A 104 -10.96 -0.58 3.02
CA LEU A 104 -10.18 0.53 2.47
C LEU A 104 -10.87 1.19 1.28
N ILE A 105 -11.43 0.41 0.34
CA ILE A 105 -12.21 0.95 -0.78
C ILE A 105 -13.44 1.72 -0.29
N ASN A 106 -14.15 1.19 0.70
CA ASN A 106 -15.30 1.87 1.29
C ASN A 106 -14.89 3.20 1.96
N PHE A 107 -13.75 3.20 2.67
CA PHE A 107 -13.17 4.41 3.25
C PHE A 107 -12.85 5.44 2.16
N LEU A 108 -12.16 5.05 1.08
CA LEU A 108 -11.87 5.92 -0.06
C LEU A 108 -13.16 6.50 -0.67
N GLY A 109 -14.17 5.67 -0.86
CA GLY A 109 -15.48 6.11 -1.34
C GLY A 109 -16.22 7.05 -0.38
N SER A 110 -15.94 7.04 0.92
CA SER A 110 -16.46 8.02 1.90
C SER A 110 -15.69 9.35 1.90
N ARG A 111 -14.59 9.43 1.14
CA ARG A 111 -13.71 10.59 0.97
C ARG A 111 -13.84 11.19 -0.44
N ASP A 112 -15.00 11.00 -1.06
CA ASP A 112 -15.34 11.43 -2.43
C ASP A 112 -14.48 10.79 -3.54
N LEU A 113 -13.67 9.77 -3.23
CA LEU A 113 -12.91 8.98 -4.20
C LEU A 113 -13.75 7.79 -4.68
N HIS A 114 -14.93 8.09 -5.23
CA HIS A 114 -15.93 7.08 -5.60
C HIS A 114 -15.47 6.12 -6.70
N TYR A 115 -14.51 6.52 -7.54
CA TYR A 115 -14.02 5.67 -8.63
C TYR A 115 -13.47 4.32 -8.13
N PHE A 116 -12.92 4.26 -6.92
CA PHE A 116 -12.47 2.99 -6.34
C PHE A 116 -13.62 2.05 -5.97
N ARG A 117 -14.84 2.55 -5.77
CA ARG A 117 -16.00 1.69 -5.47
C ARG A 117 -16.38 0.80 -6.64
N ASP A 118 -16.02 1.19 -7.86
CA ASP A 118 -16.28 0.39 -9.06
C ASP A 118 -15.54 -0.96 -9.00
N LEU A 119 -14.49 -1.07 -8.20
CA LEU A 119 -13.76 -2.32 -7.95
C LEU A 119 -14.55 -3.35 -7.11
N LEU A 120 -15.62 -2.95 -6.43
CA LEU A 120 -16.44 -3.83 -5.61
C LEU A 120 -17.61 -4.47 -6.37
N ASN A 121 -17.81 -4.08 -7.64
CA ASN A 121 -18.93 -4.51 -8.47
C ASN A 121 -18.58 -5.69 -9.37
#